data_AF-A0A257TAK4-F1
#
_entry.id   AF-A0A257TAK4-F1
#
_cell.length_a   1.000
_cell.length_b   1.000
_cell.length_c   1.000
_cell.angle_alpha   90.00
_cell.angle_beta   90.00
_cell.angle_gamma   90.00
#
_symmetry.space_group_name_H-M   'P 1'
#
loop_
_entity.id
_entity.type
_entity.pdbx_description
1 polymer ?
#
loop_
_entity_poly.entity_id
_entity_poly.type
_entity_poly.pdbx_seq_one_letter_code
_entity_poly.pdbx_strand_id
1 'polypeptide(L)'
;MASPPILDFDQLLRPISDDVPAGIDIRSDANASPLYYSVKDARSSARAKERSSLVEDGEARDISVEWRPVLAQAQDLLTQYSKDLEVTAWLIEAAVRLDGFAGLRDGFRLARELVERFWNDIYPRPDEDGIETTIAPLAGLNGEEGEGTLIFPIRGAPITGGQSVGPFATWNYEQALALEQISDSEKRDKRVAAGAIALPTIQQAAAETSAQDFMLLHDNLQAAQTEFQQLSAALDERCAHASPPTSNIRHALEACGEALRYLAGDKLRPASSDRTSEADGEASSAPGTAAAPGQVRSRDDAFRV
;
A
#
# COMPACT_ATOMS: atom_id res chain seq x y z
N MET A 1 3.67 -5.81 12.96
CA MET A 1 4.69 -6.00 11.89
C MET A 1 3.95 -6.25 10.59
N ALA A 2 4.52 -5.80 9.46
CA ALA A 2 3.98 -6.08 8.14
C ALA A 2 3.87 -7.60 7.87
N SER A 3 2.99 -8.00 6.95
CA SER A 3 2.79 -9.41 6.60
C SER A 3 4.05 -10.03 5.96
N PRO A 4 4.17 -11.36 5.90
CA PRO A 4 5.21 -12.00 5.09
C PRO A 4 5.19 -11.53 3.62
N PRO A 5 6.32 -11.62 2.90
CA PRO A 5 6.34 -11.43 1.45
C PRO A 5 5.37 -12.35 0.71
N ILE A 6 4.64 -11.81 -0.27
CA ILE A 6 3.77 -12.57 -1.18
C ILE A 6 4.52 -13.03 -2.44
N LEU A 7 5.64 -12.39 -2.76
CA LEU A 7 6.48 -12.71 -3.91
C LEU A 7 7.71 -13.54 -3.50
N ASP A 8 8.11 -14.49 -4.34
CA ASP A 8 9.36 -15.23 -4.19
C ASP A 8 10.54 -14.40 -4.73
N PHE A 9 11.10 -13.55 -3.87
CA PHE A 9 12.22 -12.67 -4.20
C PHE A 9 13.49 -13.43 -4.59
N ASP A 10 13.71 -14.63 -4.05
CA ASP A 10 14.90 -15.43 -4.36
C ASP A 10 14.85 -15.90 -5.82
N GLN A 11 13.67 -16.27 -6.33
CA GLN A 11 13.48 -16.60 -7.73
C GLN A 11 13.46 -15.36 -8.63
N LEU A 12 12.69 -14.34 -8.27
CA LEU A 12 12.47 -13.16 -9.12
C LEU A 12 13.73 -12.30 -9.29
N LEU A 13 14.64 -12.29 -8.32
CA LEU A 13 15.88 -11.51 -8.37
C LEU A 13 17.10 -12.34 -8.75
N ARG A 14 16.94 -13.63 -9.01
CA ARG A 14 18.01 -14.46 -9.57
C ARG A 14 18.34 -13.99 -10.99
N PRO A 15 19.62 -13.78 -11.35
CA PRO A 15 20.03 -13.57 -12.74
C PRO A 15 19.48 -14.67 -13.65
N ILE A 16 19.01 -14.31 -14.84
CA ILE A 16 18.46 -15.27 -15.81
C ILE A 16 19.56 -16.26 -16.26
N SER A 17 20.76 -15.76 -16.50
CA SER A 17 21.96 -16.56 -16.74
C SER A 17 23.22 -15.77 -16.36
N ASP A 18 24.38 -16.44 -16.34
CA ASP A 18 25.66 -15.79 -16.05
C ASP A 18 26.07 -14.79 -17.13
N ASP A 19 25.77 -15.09 -18.40
CA ASP A 19 26.16 -14.26 -19.56
C ASP A 19 25.17 -13.12 -19.83
N VAL A 20 23.87 -13.36 -19.61
CA VAL A 20 22.81 -12.35 -19.73
C VAL A 20 21.98 -12.30 -18.44
N PRO A 21 22.47 -11.59 -17.40
CA PRO A 21 21.81 -11.54 -16.08
C PRO A 21 20.37 -11.02 -16.12
N ALA A 22 20.09 -10.05 -16.99
CA ALA A 22 18.75 -9.50 -17.19
C ALA A 22 17.91 -10.28 -18.21
N GLY A 23 18.47 -11.31 -18.86
CA GLY A 23 17.77 -12.13 -19.84
C GLY A 23 17.70 -11.51 -21.24
N ILE A 24 16.54 -11.64 -21.89
CA ILE A 24 16.34 -11.31 -23.31
C ILE A 24 15.16 -10.34 -23.50
N ASP A 25 15.06 -9.76 -24.72
CA ASP A 25 13.87 -9.00 -25.09
C ASP A 25 12.71 -9.95 -25.40
N ILE A 26 11.75 -10.02 -24.48
CA ILE A 26 10.57 -10.88 -24.56
C ILE A 26 9.62 -10.48 -25.68
N ARG A 27 9.76 -9.29 -26.28
CA ARG A 27 8.91 -8.82 -27.38
C ARG A 27 9.32 -9.47 -28.70
N SER A 28 10.62 -9.70 -28.89
CA SER A 28 11.22 -10.19 -30.13
C SER A 28 11.64 -11.66 -30.10
N ASP A 29 11.83 -12.26 -28.92
CA ASP A 29 12.20 -13.68 -28.80
C ASP A 29 11.04 -14.64 -29.11
N ALA A 30 11.29 -15.65 -29.94
CA ALA A 30 10.27 -16.58 -30.41
C ALA A 30 9.67 -17.47 -29.31
N ASN A 31 10.40 -17.73 -28.21
CA ASN A 31 9.93 -18.58 -27.11
C ASN A 31 9.21 -17.75 -26.04
N ALA A 32 9.69 -16.54 -25.74
CA ALA A 32 9.11 -15.68 -24.72
C ALA A 32 7.90 -14.87 -25.21
N SER A 33 7.89 -14.47 -26.49
CA SER A 33 6.87 -13.59 -27.07
C SER A 33 5.42 -14.11 -26.93
N PRO A 34 5.12 -15.42 -27.11
CA PRO A 34 3.78 -15.94 -26.85
C PRO A 34 3.31 -15.72 -25.41
N LEU A 35 4.18 -15.89 -24.42
CA LEU A 35 3.84 -15.65 -23.01
C LEU A 35 3.67 -14.16 -22.73
N TYR A 36 4.54 -13.30 -23.27
CA TYR A 36 4.41 -11.84 -23.18
C TYR A 36 3.05 -11.35 -23.69
N TYR A 37 2.63 -11.78 -24.89
CA TYR A 37 1.32 -11.40 -25.42
C TYR A 37 0.16 -11.98 -24.60
N SER A 38 0.30 -13.19 -24.06
CA SER A 38 -0.69 -13.77 -23.13
C SER A 38 -0.88 -12.90 -21.89
N VAL A 39 0.18 -12.40 -21.26
CA VAL A 39 0.07 -11.52 -20.08
C VAL A 39 -0.56 -10.18 -20.44
N LYS A 40 -0.15 -9.62 -21.58
CA LYS A 40 -0.70 -8.36 -22.11
C LYS A 40 -2.20 -8.45 -22.37
N ASP A 41 -2.64 -9.55 -22.96
CA ASP A 41 -4.05 -9.83 -23.25
C ASP A 41 -4.85 -10.08 -21.96
N ALA A 42 -4.30 -10.85 -21.03
CA ALA A 42 -4.90 -11.08 -19.72
C ALA A 42 -5.11 -9.76 -18.96
N ARG A 43 -4.09 -8.89 -18.91
CA ARG A 43 -4.20 -7.56 -18.29
C ARG A 43 -5.24 -6.69 -18.98
N SER A 44 -5.26 -6.69 -20.31
CA SER A 44 -6.23 -5.91 -21.08
C SER A 44 -7.67 -6.38 -20.81
N SER A 45 -7.89 -7.70 -20.74
CA SER A 45 -9.18 -8.31 -20.40
C SER A 45 -9.60 -7.96 -18.96
N ALA A 46 -8.69 -8.07 -18.00
CA ALA A 46 -8.95 -7.76 -16.59
C ALA A 46 -9.36 -6.29 -16.40
N ARG A 47 -8.65 -5.35 -17.05
CA ARG A 47 -9.00 -3.92 -17.02
C ARG A 47 -10.34 -3.62 -17.69
N ALA A 48 -10.66 -4.31 -18.79
CA ALA A 48 -11.94 -4.14 -19.46
C ALA A 48 -13.11 -4.60 -18.56
N LYS A 49 -12.96 -5.77 -17.91
CA LYS A 49 -13.96 -6.33 -16.99
C LYS A 49 -14.14 -5.48 -15.73
N GLU A 50 -13.04 -4.98 -15.16
CA GLU A 50 -13.07 -4.04 -14.03
C GLU A 50 -13.88 -2.78 -14.40
N ARG A 51 -13.58 -2.17 -15.55
CA ARG A 51 -14.30 -0.98 -16.02
C ARG A 51 -15.79 -1.23 -16.26
N SER A 52 -16.17 -2.37 -16.84
CA SER A 52 -17.59 -2.70 -17.04
C SER A 52 -18.32 -2.92 -15.71
N SER A 53 -17.66 -3.54 -14.72
CA SER A 53 -18.28 -3.81 -13.42
C SER A 53 -18.66 -2.53 -12.66
N LEU A 54 -17.83 -1.48 -12.79
CA LEU A 54 -18.10 -0.17 -12.18
C LEU A 54 -19.28 0.57 -12.82
N VAL A 55 -19.62 0.27 -14.08
CA VAL A 55 -20.70 0.93 -14.82
C VAL A 55 -22.04 0.21 -14.64
N GLU A 56 -22.04 -1.13 -14.64
CA GLU A 56 -23.27 -1.93 -14.70
C GLU A 56 -23.94 -2.13 -13.33
N ASP A 57 -23.17 -2.33 -12.27
CA ASP A 57 -23.73 -2.84 -11.00
C ASP A 57 -23.68 -1.84 -9.84
N GLY A 58 -22.88 -0.77 -9.93
CA GLY A 58 -22.65 0.16 -8.81
C GLY A 58 -21.96 -0.46 -7.57
N GLU A 59 -21.80 -1.79 -7.55
CA GLU A 59 -21.06 -2.58 -6.57
C GLU A 59 -19.81 -3.17 -7.22
N ALA A 60 -18.67 -3.10 -6.51
CA ALA A 60 -17.42 -3.69 -6.97
C ALA A 60 -17.52 -5.22 -6.91
N ARG A 61 -17.79 -5.87 -8.06
CA ARG A 61 -17.66 -7.34 -8.18
C ARG A 61 -16.21 -7.73 -7.86
N ASP A 62 -16.05 -8.90 -7.23
CA ASP A 62 -14.72 -9.49 -7.03
C ASP A 62 -14.10 -9.84 -8.39
N ILE A 63 -13.20 -8.97 -8.85
CA ILE A 63 -12.44 -9.11 -10.10
C ILE A 63 -11.10 -9.82 -9.88
N SER A 64 -10.80 -10.29 -8.65
CA SER A 64 -9.50 -10.92 -8.33
C SER A 64 -9.16 -12.08 -9.26
N VAL A 65 -10.16 -12.87 -9.67
CA VAL A 65 -9.97 -14.00 -10.60
C VAL A 65 -9.36 -13.59 -11.94
N GLU A 66 -9.63 -12.37 -12.40
CA GLU A 66 -9.13 -11.84 -13.67
C GLU A 66 -7.67 -11.36 -13.57
N TRP A 67 -7.23 -11.00 -12.36
CA TRP A 67 -5.87 -10.52 -12.11
C TRP A 67 -4.89 -11.64 -11.73
N ARG A 68 -5.38 -12.80 -11.27
CA ARG A 68 -4.53 -13.97 -10.96
C ARG A 68 -3.66 -14.42 -12.15
N PRO A 69 -4.16 -14.54 -13.39
CA PRO A 69 -3.33 -14.89 -14.54
C PRO A 69 -2.24 -13.87 -14.83
N VAL A 70 -2.53 -12.57 -14.63
CA VAL A 70 -1.56 -11.49 -14.84
C VAL A 70 -0.40 -11.65 -13.85
N LEU A 71 -0.69 -11.80 -12.56
CA LEU A 71 0.34 -11.97 -11.53
C LEU A 71 1.17 -13.23 -11.75
N ALA A 72 0.53 -14.37 -12.05
CA ALA A 72 1.23 -15.63 -12.26
C ALA A 72 2.17 -15.59 -13.48
N GLN A 73 1.64 -15.19 -14.64
CA GLN A 73 2.42 -15.19 -15.88
C GLN A 73 3.50 -14.09 -15.90
N ALA A 74 3.28 -12.97 -15.21
CA ALA A 74 4.31 -11.95 -15.03
C ALA A 74 5.51 -12.48 -14.22
N GLN A 75 5.26 -13.26 -13.15
CA GLN A 75 6.31 -13.91 -12.38
C GLN A 75 7.07 -14.95 -13.21
N ASP A 76 6.37 -15.72 -14.06
CA ASP A 76 7.01 -16.67 -14.98
C ASP A 76 7.96 -15.96 -15.95
N LEU A 77 7.53 -14.85 -16.56
CA LEU A 77 8.37 -14.03 -17.44
C LEU A 77 9.61 -13.48 -16.72
N LEU A 78 9.40 -12.89 -15.53
CA LEU A 78 10.46 -12.26 -14.75
C LEU A 78 11.48 -13.26 -14.22
N THR A 79 11.07 -14.50 -13.97
CA THR A 79 11.92 -15.55 -13.45
C THR A 79 12.69 -16.26 -14.56
N GLN A 80 12.04 -16.54 -15.70
CA GLN A 80 12.59 -17.44 -16.72
C GLN A 80 13.22 -16.73 -17.91
N TYR A 81 12.75 -15.52 -18.27
CA TYR A 81 13.10 -14.92 -19.56
C TYR A 81 13.76 -13.56 -19.44
N SER A 82 13.25 -12.65 -18.60
CA SER A 82 13.70 -11.26 -18.65
C SER A 82 13.41 -10.45 -17.40
N LYS A 83 14.35 -9.59 -17.00
CA LYS A 83 14.13 -8.54 -16.01
C LYS A 83 13.58 -7.32 -16.76
N ASP A 84 12.26 -7.20 -16.75
CA ASP A 84 11.53 -6.24 -17.60
C ASP A 84 10.59 -5.35 -16.78
N LEU A 85 10.74 -4.02 -16.92
CA LEU A 85 9.97 -3.01 -16.18
C LEU A 85 8.51 -2.92 -16.65
N GLU A 86 8.19 -3.28 -17.89
CA GLU A 86 6.81 -3.33 -18.36
C GLU A 86 6.05 -4.47 -17.70
N VAL A 87 6.65 -5.66 -17.66
CA VAL A 87 6.08 -6.82 -16.96
C VAL A 87 6.00 -6.55 -15.46
N THR A 88 7.01 -5.88 -14.89
CA THR A 88 7.01 -5.48 -13.48
C THR A 88 5.87 -4.50 -13.16
N ALA A 89 5.59 -3.54 -14.04
CA ALA A 89 4.45 -2.63 -13.88
C ALA A 89 3.11 -3.37 -13.86
N TRP A 90 2.95 -4.36 -14.75
CA TRP A 90 1.74 -5.21 -14.77
C TRP A 90 1.61 -6.08 -13.52
N LEU A 91 2.74 -6.59 -13.01
CA LEU A 91 2.79 -7.33 -11.75
C LEU A 91 2.32 -6.46 -10.59
N ILE A 92 2.81 -5.21 -10.48
CA ILE A 92 2.38 -4.26 -9.44
C ILE A 92 0.87 -4.01 -9.51
N GLU A 93 0.33 -3.79 -10.71
CA GLU A 93 -1.12 -3.60 -10.91
C GLU A 93 -1.95 -4.81 -10.48
N ALA A 94 -1.45 -6.03 -10.73
CA ALA A 94 -2.14 -7.25 -10.32
C ALA A 94 -2.02 -7.48 -8.80
N ALA A 95 -0.82 -7.30 -8.24
CA ALA A 95 -0.53 -7.54 -6.83
C ALA A 95 -1.39 -6.67 -5.91
N VAL A 96 -1.58 -5.37 -6.22
CA VAL A 96 -2.45 -4.50 -5.40
C VAL A 96 -3.91 -4.96 -5.40
N ARG A 97 -4.40 -5.53 -6.49
CA ARG A 97 -5.80 -5.97 -6.59
C ARG A 97 -6.04 -7.32 -5.92
N LEU A 98 -5.00 -8.13 -5.80
CA LEU A 98 -5.07 -9.44 -5.16
C LEU A 98 -4.78 -9.36 -3.65
N ASP A 99 -3.81 -8.53 -3.26
CA ASP A 99 -3.22 -8.54 -1.92
C ASP A 99 -3.15 -7.13 -1.28
N GLY A 100 -3.79 -6.12 -1.89
CA GLY A 100 -3.87 -4.77 -1.34
C GLY A 100 -2.50 -4.14 -1.11
N PHE A 101 -2.31 -3.55 0.07
CA PHE A 101 -1.06 -2.88 0.43
C PHE A 101 0.15 -3.83 0.57
N ALA A 102 -0.08 -5.12 0.89
CA ALA A 102 1.01 -6.10 0.89
C ALA A 102 1.53 -6.34 -0.53
N GLY A 103 0.62 -6.43 -1.50
CA GLY A 103 0.97 -6.53 -2.92
C GLY A 103 1.70 -5.31 -3.46
N LEU A 104 1.28 -4.10 -3.07
CA LEU A 104 1.99 -2.87 -3.41
C LEU A 104 3.40 -2.85 -2.83
N ARG A 105 3.55 -3.17 -1.55
CA ARG A 105 4.85 -3.24 -0.88
C ARG A 105 5.81 -4.13 -1.64
N ASP A 106 5.39 -5.36 -1.94
CA ASP A 106 6.29 -6.33 -2.58
C ASP A 106 6.52 -6.01 -4.06
N GLY A 107 5.52 -5.46 -4.76
CA GLY A 107 5.67 -4.99 -6.13
C GLY A 107 6.65 -3.81 -6.25
N PHE A 108 6.55 -2.81 -5.36
CA PHE A 108 7.49 -1.69 -5.34
C PHE A 108 8.88 -2.12 -4.93
N ARG A 109 8.99 -3.03 -3.95
CA ARG A 109 10.26 -3.63 -3.57
C ARG A 109 10.91 -4.37 -4.74
N LEU A 110 10.15 -5.18 -5.48
CA LEU A 110 10.65 -5.87 -6.65
C LEU A 110 11.16 -4.90 -7.71
N ALA A 111 10.37 -3.88 -8.06
CA ALA A 111 10.79 -2.87 -9.02
C ALA A 111 12.08 -2.16 -8.56
N ARG A 112 12.18 -1.79 -7.28
CA ARG A 112 13.38 -1.16 -6.72
C ARG A 112 14.59 -2.07 -6.87
N GLU A 113 14.48 -3.31 -6.42
CA GLU A 113 15.60 -4.25 -6.45
C GLU A 113 15.99 -4.63 -7.89
N LEU A 114 15.06 -4.65 -8.84
CA LEU A 114 15.37 -4.81 -10.27
C LEU A 114 16.15 -3.61 -10.82
N VAL A 115 15.70 -2.39 -10.51
CA VAL A 115 16.40 -1.15 -10.89
C VAL A 115 17.80 -1.11 -10.27
N GLU A 116 17.96 -1.43 -8.98
CA GLU A 116 19.26 -1.40 -8.31
C GLU A 116 20.25 -2.43 -8.89
N ARG A 117 19.78 -3.66 -9.17
CA ARG A 117 20.63 -4.80 -9.52
C ARG A 117 20.87 -4.97 -11.02
N PHE A 118 19.89 -4.67 -11.86
CA PHE A 118 19.90 -5.01 -13.28
C PHE A 118 19.86 -3.79 -14.21
N TRP A 119 19.94 -2.55 -13.70
CA TRP A 119 19.76 -1.32 -14.48
C TRP A 119 20.42 -1.30 -15.86
N ASN A 120 21.71 -1.66 -15.92
CA ASN A 120 22.49 -1.57 -17.15
C ASN A 120 21.94 -2.50 -18.25
N ASP A 121 21.28 -3.58 -17.84
CA ASP A 121 20.79 -4.63 -18.72
C ASP A 121 19.27 -4.79 -18.76
N ILE A 122 18.54 -3.94 -18.05
CA ILE A 122 17.10 -4.07 -17.86
C ILE A 122 16.33 -3.82 -19.16
N TYR A 123 15.18 -4.50 -19.29
CA TYR A 123 14.24 -4.29 -20.39
C TYR A 123 13.04 -3.42 -19.98
N PRO A 124 12.40 -2.68 -20.90
CA PRO A 124 12.85 -2.42 -22.27
C PRO A 124 14.19 -1.70 -22.32
N ARG A 125 15.02 -2.01 -23.32
CA ARG A 125 16.27 -1.28 -23.54
C ARG A 125 15.97 0.14 -24.02
N PRO A 126 16.85 1.13 -23.74
CA PRO A 126 16.73 2.45 -24.32
C PRO A 126 16.69 2.40 -25.86
N ASP A 127 15.83 3.20 -26.48
CA ASP A 127 15.70 3.32 -27.94
C ASP A 127 16.03 4.76 -28.41
N GLU A 128 15.39 5.24 -29.49
CA GLU A 128 15.61 6.60 -30.03
C GLU A 128 15.21 7.70 -29.04
N ASP A 129 14.24 7.43 -28.15
CA ASP A 129 13.81 8.32 -27.06
C ASP A 129 14.65 8.11 -25.78
N GLY A 130 15.66 7.23 -25.85
CA GLY A 130 16.61 7.00 -24.78
C GLY A 130 16.00 6.29 -23.58
N ILE A 131 16.36 6.74 -22.37
CA ILE A 131 15.96 6.05 -21.13
C ILE A 131 14.46 6.22 -20.83
N GLU A 132 13.80 7.20 -21.44
CA GLU A 132 12.37 7.47 -21.26
C GLU A 132 11.53 6.24 -21.62
N THR A 133 11.88 5.55 -22.72
CA THR A 133 11.23 4.29 -23.12
C THR A 133 11.38 3.18 -22.08
N THR A 134 12.54 3.07 -21.43
CA THR A 134 12.80 2.07 -20.39
C THR A 134 11.91 2.28 -19.17
N ILE A 135 11.71 3.54 -18.75
CA ILE A 135 10.96 3.88 -17.53
C ILE A 135 9.48 4.17 -17.75
N ALA A 136 9.05 4.39 -19.00
CA ALA A 136 7.67 4.69 -19.37
C ALA A 136 6.63 3.75 -18.72
N PRO A 137 6.89 2.42 -18.57
CA PRO A 137 5.93 1.56 -17.89
C PRO A 137 5.71 1.91 -16.42
N LEU A 138 6.76 2.33 -15.70
CA LEU A 138 6.64 2.78 -14.31
C LEU A 138 6.05 4.20 -14.23
N ALA A 139 6.41 5.08 -15.16
CA ALA A 139 5.82 6.41 -15.28
C ALA A 139 4.29 6.33 -15.47
N GLY A 140 3.84 5.41 -16.33
CA GLY A 140 2.42 5.15 -16.59
C GLY A 140 1.61 4.67 -15.37
N LEU A 141 2.25 4.06 -14.36
CA LEU A 141 1.59 3.72 -13.10
C LEU A 141 1.15 4.98 -12.34
N ASN A 142 1.99 6.02 -12.36
CA ASN A 142 1.69 7.31 -11.74
C ASN A 142 0.80 8.20 -12.63
N GLY A 143 0.99 8.08 -13.94
CA GLY A 143 0.34 8.91 -14.95
C GLY A 143 1.18 10.13 -15.32
N GLU A 144 1.19 10.46 -16.61
CA GLU A 144 1.91 11.60 -17.19
C GLU A 144 0.92 12.57 -17.85
N GLU A 145 0.16 12.09 -18.84
CA GLU A 145 -0.86 12.88 -19.55
C GLU A 145 -2.30 12.65 -19.03
N GLY A 146 -2.45 11.83 -17.98
CA GLY A 146 -3.74 11.44 -17.42
C GLY A 146 -3.59 10.73 -16.08
N GLU A 147 -4.69 10.20 -15.56
CA GLU A 147 -4.66 9.43 -14.30
C GLU A 147 -3.87 8.13 -14.50
N GLY A 148 -2.89 7.90 -13.63
CA GLY A 148 -2.05 6.71 -13.66
C GLY A 148 -2.82 5.42 -13.43
N THR A 149 -2.36 4.33 -14.02
CA THR A 149 -3.05 3.03 -13.97
C THR A 149 -3.14 2.46 -12.55
N LEU A 150 -2.30 2.94 -11.63
CA LEU A 150 -2.21 2.47 -10.25
C LEU A 150 -3.01 3.31 -9.26
N ILE A 151 -3.47 4.51 -9.64
CA ILE A 151 -4.14 5.44 -8.71
C ILE A 151 -5.48 4.88 -8.21
N PHE A 152 -6.34 4.47 -9.14
CA PHE A 152 -7.62 3.85 -8.78
C PHE A 152 -7.44 2.56 -7.96
N PRO A 153 -6.55 1.62 -8.33
CA PRO A 153 -6.27 0.42 -7.52
C PRO A 153 -5.77 0.70 -6.11
N ILE A 154 -4.89 1.68 -5.90
CA ILE A 154 -4.43 2.07 -4.57
C ILE A 154 -5.62 2.53 -3.72
N ARG A 155 -6.47 3.41 -4.26
CA ARG A 155 -7.66 3.90 -3.56
C ARG A 155 -8.75 2.84 -3.39
N GLY A 156 -8.73 1.81 -4.24
CA GLY A 156 -9.60 0.64 -4.24
C GLY A 156 -9.21 -0.46 -3.26
N ALA A 157 -8.00 -0.42 -2.70
CA ALA A 157 -7.57 -1.40 -1.71
C ALA A 157 -8.41 -1.26 -0.42
N PRO A 158 -8.94 -2.38 0.12
CA PRO A 158 -9.70 -2.36 1.37
C PRO A 158 -8.92 -1.74 2.53
N ILE A 159 -9.57 -0.83 3.26
CA ILE A 159 -9.07 -0.20 4.50
C ILE A 159 -9.88 -0.59 5.73
N THR A 160 -10.95 -1.37 5.56
CA THR A 160 -11.71 -2.04 6.63
C THR A 160 -11.88 -3.52 6.30
N GLY A 161 -12.17 -4.33 7.31
CA GLY A 161 -12.70 -5.68 7.10
C GLY A 161 -14.13 -5.66 6.57
N GLY A 162 -14.60 -6.81 6.11
CA GLY A 162 -15.99 -7.06 5.72
C GLY A 162 -16.62 -8.11 6.62
N GLN A 163 -17.44 -7.67 7.58
CA GLN A 163 -18.24 -8.56 8.42
C GLN A 163 -19.72 -8.40 8.09
N SER A 164 -20.44 -7.52 8.79
CA SER A 164 -21.86 -7.26 8.48
C SER A 164 -22.04 -6.35 7.27
N VAL A 165 -21.07 -5.46 7.04
CA VAL A 165 -20.98 -4.51 5.94
C VAL A 165 -19.53 -4.40 5.46
N GLY A 166 -19.35 -3.92 4.23
CA GLY A 166 -18.02 -3.80 3.61
C GLY A 166 -17.50 -5.12 3.02
N PRO A 167 -16.18 -5.23 2.77
CA PRO A 167 -15.14 -4.26 3.12
C PRO A 167 -15.26 -2.95 2.34
N PHE A 168 -14.71 -1.86 2.89
CA PHE A 168 -14.68 -0.56 2.24
C PHE A 168 -13.24 -0.10 1.99
N ALA A 169 -13.06 0.64 0.91
CA ALA A 169 -11.79 1.21 0.49
C ALA A 169 -11.78 2.74 0.66
N THR A 170 -10.63 3.37 0.42
CA THR A 170 -10.45 4.83 0.56
C THR A 170 -11.43 5.62 -0.29
N TRP A 171 -11.70 5.19 -1.53
CA TRP A 171 -12.66 5.87 -2.39
C TRP A 171 -14.09 5.87 -1.82
N ASN A 172 -14.49 4.79 -1.11
CA ASN A 172 -15.80 4.75 -0.45
C ASN A 172 -15.88 5.80 0.66
N TYR A 173 -14.81 5.92 1.43
CA TYR A 173 -14.70 6.90 2.51
C TYR A 173 -14.74 8.35 1.98
N GLU A 174 -14.00 8.65 0.92
CA GLU A 174 -14.02 9.97 0.29
C GLU A 174 -15.42 10.33 -0.26
N GLN A 175 -16.10 9.38 -0.87
CA GLN A 175 -17.49 9.57 -1.35
C GLN A 175 -18.47 9.80 -0.20
N ALA A 176 -18.29 9.09 0.92
CA ALA A 176 -19.11 9.29 2.11
C ALA A 176 -18.88 10.68 2.73
N LEU A 177 -17.64 11.17 2.79
CA LEU A 177 -17.34 12.54 3.23
C LEU A 177 -17.96 13.59 2.31
N ALA A 178 -17.85 13.40 0.99
CA ALA A 178 -18.46 14.31 0.02
C ALA A 178 -19.99 14.35 0.15
N LEU A 179 -20.61 13.21 0.49
CA LEU A 179 -22.05 13.12 0.77
C LEU A 179 -22.45 13.94 2.01
N GLU A 180 -21.66 13.91 3.09
CA GLU A 180 -21.92 14.68 4.31
C GLU A 180 -21.83 16.21 4.09
N GLN A 181 -21.00 16.65 3.14
CA GLN A 181 -20.84 18.06 2.79
C GLN A 181 -22.04 18.64 2.01
N ILE A 182 -22.98 17.81 1.55
CA ILE A 182 -24.19 18.28 0.86
C ILE A 182 -25.15 18.89 1.90
N SER A 183 -25.31 20.21 1.91
CA SER A 183 -26.18 20.92 2.86
C SER A 183 -27.68 20.63 2.67
N ASP A 184 -28.09 20.30 1.46
CA ASP A 184 -29.47 19.97 1.10
C ASP A 184 -29.80 18.51 1.48
N SER A 185 -30.62 18.34 2.52
CA SER A 185 -30.98 17.02 3.05
C SER A 185 -31.72 16.17 2.03
N GLU A 186 -32.64 16.73 1.23
CA GLU A 186 -33.36 15.97 0.22
C GLU A 186 -32.43 15.46 -0.89
N LYS A 187 -31.46 16.27 -1.32
CA LYS A 187 -30.46 15.82 -2.29
C LYS A 187 -29.56 14.73 -1.73
N ARG A 188 -29.19 14.84 -0.45
CA ARG A 188 -28.40 13.83 0.25
C ARG A 188 -29.16 12.51 0.33
N ASP A 189 -30.40 12.54 0.79
CA ASP A 189 -31.27 11.36 0.95
C ASP A 189 -31.53 10.67 -0.39
N LYS A 190 -31.71 11.45 -1.48
CA LYS A 190 -31.84 10.90 -2.84
C LYS A 190 -30.59 10.14 -3.29
N ARG A 191 -29.39 10.60 -2.93
CA ARG A 191 -28.15 9.88 -3.27
C ARG A 191 -27.99 8.61 -2.47
N VAL A 192 -28.31 8.63 -1.18
CA VAL A 192 -28.33 7.42 -0.34
C VAL A 192 -29.34 6.41 -0.88
N ALA A 193 -30.55 6.85 -1.23
CA ALA A 193 -31.57 5.99 -1.85
C ALA A 193 -31.15 5.44 -3.22
N ALA A 194 -30.21 6.10 -3.91
CA ALA A 194 -29.62 5.65 -5.16
C ALA A 194 -28.37 4.75 -4.97
N GLY A 195 -28.05 4.34 -3.74
CA GLY A 195 -26.96 3.41 -3.44
C GLY A 195 -25.66 4.06 -2.95
N ALA A 196 -25.63 5.38 -2.68
CA ALA A 196 -24.46 5.99 -2.07
C ALA A 196 -24.24 5.49 -0.63
N ILE A 197 -23.02 5.08 -0.32
CA ILE A 197 -22.63 4.59 1.01
C ILE A 197 -22.44 5.79 1.95
N ALA A 198 -23.14 5.78 3.08
CA ALA A 198 -23.03 6.81 4.11
C ALA A 198 -21.90 6.53 5.10
N LEU A 199 -21.33 7.57 5.70
CA LEU A 199 -20.21 7.45 6.64
C LEU A 199 -20.51 6.52 7.84
N PRO A 200 -21.71 6.52 8.45
CA PRO A 200 -22.02 5.59 9.54
C PRO A 200 -21.89 4.11 9.16
N THR A 201 -22.16 3.75 7.90
CA THR A 201 -22.00 2.36 7.41
C THR A 201 -20.52 1.97 7.34
N ILE A 202 -19.66 2.90 6.93
CA ILE A 202 -18.20 2.67 6.91
C ILE A 202 -17.64 2.60 8.34
N GLN A 203 -18.12 3.47 9.24
CA GLN A 203 -17.77 3.43 10.66
C GLN A 203 -18.20 2.12 11.32
N GLN A 204 -19.32 1.54 10.91
CA GLN A 204 -19.75 0.21 11.38
C GLN A 204 -18.75 -0.87 10.94
N ALA A 205 -18.35 -0.91 9.66
CA ALA A 205 -17.32 -1.85 9.19
C ALA A 205 -16.00 -1.67 9.97
N ALA A 206 -15.61 -0.42 10.22
CA ALA A 206 -14.43 -0.10 11.01
C ALA A 206 -14.57 -0.55 12.48
N ALA A 207 -15.74 -0.42 13.09
CA ALA A 207 -16.02 -0.91 14.44
C ALA A 207 -15.89 -2.46 14.52
N GLU A 208 -16.32 -3.17 13.48
CA GLU A 208 -16.24 -4.63 13.36
C GLU A 208 -14.86 -5.13 12.95
N THR A 209 -14.00 -4.28 12.40
CA THR A 209 -12.61 -4.63 12.04
C THR A 209 -11.76 -4.76 13.30
N SER A 210 -11.00 -5.85 13.43
CA SER A 210 -10.18 -6.07 14.63
C SER A 210 -9.00 -5.10 14.71
N ALA A 211 -8.48 -4.86 15.93
CA ALA A 211 -7.26 -4.05 16.09
C ALA A 211 -6.05 -4.69 15.40
N GLN A 212 -5.96 -6.02 15.41
CA GLN A 212 -4.90 -6.76 14.73
C GLN A 212 -4.94 -6.52 13.21
N ASP A 213 -6.12 -6.54 12.59
CA ASP A 213 -6.26 -6.31 11.16
C ASP A 213 -5.89 -4.87 10.79
N PHE A 214 -6.30 -3.88 11.60
CA PHE A 214 -5.89 -2.49 11.38
C PHE A 214 -4.38 -2.31 11.53
N MET A 215 -3.75 -2.92 12.53
CA MET A 215 -2.30 -2.88 12.69
C MET A 215 -1.59 -3.51 11.49
N LEU A 216 -2.09 -4.64 10.97
CA LEU A 216 -1.52 -5.29 9.80
C LEU A 216 -1.66 -4.43 8.53
N LEU A 217 -2.85 -3.87 8.29
CA LEU A 217 -3.11 -2.95 7.18
C LEU A 217 -2.21 -1.71 7.26
N HIS A 218 -2.11 -1.10 8.45
CA HIS A 218 -1.25 0.04 8.70
C HIS A 218 0.22 -0.26 8.39
N ASP A 219 0.74 -1.36 8.92
CA ASP A 219 2.15 -1.72 8.74
C ASP A 219 2.47 -2.05 7.27
N ASN A 220 1.55 -2.72 6.56
CA ASN A 220 1.70 -2.98 5.13
C ASN A 220 1.66 -1.69 4.30
N LEU A 221 0.76 -0.76 4.61
CA LEU A 221 0.68 0.53 3.93
C LEU A 221 1.94 1.38 4.18
N GLN A 222 2.44 1.44 5.42
CA GLN A 222 3.68 2.15 5.73
C GLN A 222 4.88 1.52 5.02
N ALA A 223 4.95 0.19 4.95
CA ALA A 223 5.99 -0.49 4.21
C ALA A 223 5.89 -0.21 2.70
N ALA A 224 4.69 -0.18 2.13
CA ALA A 224 4.48 0.19 0.73
C ALA A 224 4.91 1.64 0.43
N GLN A 225 4.59 2.59 1.32
CA GLN A 225 5.07 3.97 1.23
C GLN A 225 6.60 4.05 1.25
N THR A 226 7.23 3.28 2.14
CA THR A 226 8.69 3.23 2.28
C THR A 226 9.34 2.65 1.02
N GLU A 227 8.86 1.51 0.51
CA GLU A 227 9.40 0.90 -0.70
C GLU A 227 9.18 1.78 -1.93
N PHE A 228 8.04 2.47 -2.05
CA PHE A 228 7.81 3.42 -3.14
C PHE A 228 8.76 4.62 -3.07
N GLN A 229 9.03 5.15 -1.88
CA GLN A 229 10.02 6.21 -1.68
C GLN A 229 11.42 5.76 -2.08
N GLN A 230 11.81 4.53 -1.71
CA GLN A 230 13.12 3.98 -2.06
C GLN A 230 13.23 3.68 -3.56
N LEU A 231 12.17 3.16 -4.20
CA LEU A 231 12.10 3.00 -5.65
C LEU A 231 12.27 4.35 -6.37
N SER A 232 11.58 5.38 -5.88
CA SER A 232 11.69 6.74 -6.44
C SER A 232 13.14 7.25 -6.38
N ALA A 233 13.80 7.09 -5.23
CA ALA A 233 15.19 7.48 -5.07
C ALA A 233 16.14 6.68 -5.97
N ALA A 234 15.90 5.38 -6.13
CA ALA A 234 16.69 4.54 -7.03
C ALA A 234 16.51 4.96 -8.50
N LEU A 235 15.31 5.34 -8.92
CA LEU A 235 15.06 5.89 -10.26
C LEU A 235 15.71 7.26 -10.43
N ASP A 236 15.63 8.14 -9.43
CA ASP A 236 16.25 9.47 -9.46
C ASP A 236 17.77 9.40 -9.67
N GLU A 237 18.45 8.48 -8.96
CA GLU A 237 19.88 8.24 -9.11
C GLU A 237 20.26 7.80 -10.53
N ARG A 238 19.39 7.01 -11.17
CA ARG A 238 19.66 6.36 -12.46
C ARG A 238 19.22 7.17 -13.67
N CYS A 239 18.16 7.97 -13.53
CA CYS A 239 17.51 8.69 -14.64
C CYS A 239 17.78 10.20 -14.61
N ALA A 240 18.26 10.75 -13.50
CA ALA A 240 18.49 12.18 -13.32
C ALA A 240 17.29 13.04 -13.74
N HIS A 241 17.38 13.78 -14.85
CA HIS A 241 16.29 14.65 -15.33
C HIS A 241 15.14 13.91 -16.00
N ALA A 242 15.35 12.66 -16.41
CA ALA A 242 14.31 11.82 -17.01
C ALA A 242 13.49 11.06 -15.95
N SER A 243 13.71 11.28 -14.65
CA SER A 243 13.04 10.52 -13.60
C SER A 243 11.51 10.69 -13.66
N PRO A 244 10.74 9.59 -13.52
CA PRO A 244 9.30 9.64 -13.72
C PRO A 244 8.60 10.38 -12.58
N PRO A 245 7.42 10.99 -12.84
CA PRO A 245 6.65 11.63 -11.79
C PRO A 245 6.16 10.60 -10.76
N THR A 246 6.15 10.99 -9.49
CA THR A 246 5.79 10.10 -8.35
C THR A 246 4.65 10.63 -7.48
N SER A 247 4.18 11.85 -7.75
CA SER A 247 3.27 12.58 -6.87
C SER A 247 1.91 11.94 -6.71
N ASN A 248 1.35 11.36 -7.78
CA ASN A 248 -0.03 10.85 -7.75
C ASN A 248 -0.11 9.59 -6.90
N ILE A 249 0.86 8.67 -7.07
CA ILE A 249 0.95 7.46 -6.24
C ILE A 249 1.19 7.84 -4.77
N ARG A 250 2.11 8.78 -4.52
CA ARG A 250 2.37 9.26 -3.15
C ARG A 250 1.11 9.82 -2.49
N HIS A 251 0.40 10.72 -3.17
CA HIS A 251 -0.84 11.30 -2.64
C HIS A 251 -1.94 10.24 -2.46
N ALA A 252 -2.03 9.24 -3.33
CA ALA A 252 -2.98 8.14 -3.18
C ALA A 252 -2.67 7.29 -1.93
N LEU A 253 -1.40 6.96 -1.68
CA LEU A 253 -0.97 6.23 -0.48
C LEU A 253 -1.18 7.06 0.80
N GLU A 254 -0.89 8.37 0.75
CA GLU A 254 -1.13 9.30 1.86
C GLU A 254 -2.62 9.37 2.21
N ALA A 255 -3.50 9.52 1.22
CA ALA A 255 -4.96 9.52 1.41
C ALA A 255 -5.46 8.21 2.05
N CYS A 256 -4.93 7.05 1.63
CA CYS A 256 -5.24 5.78 2.26
C CYS A 256 -4.81 5.75 3.74
N GLY A 257 -3.63 6.32 4.04
CA GLY A 257 -3.12 6.38 5.41
C GLY A 257 -3.93 7.29 6.31
N GLU A 258 -4.40 8.42 5.79
CA GLU A 258 -5.29 9.34 6.50
C GLU A 258 -6.64 8.70 6.80
N ALA A 259 -7.28 8.10 5.79
CA ALA A 259 -8.55 7.40 5.94
C ALA A 259 -8.45 6.24 6.95
N LEU A 260 -7.40 5.42 6.84
CA LEU A 260 -7.17 4.31 7.75
C LEU A 260 -6.95 4.78 9.20
N ARG A 261 -6.14 5.83 9.43
CA ARG A 261 -5.94 6.40 10.77
C ARG A 261 -7.24 6.96 11.36
N TYR A 262 -8.05 7.63 10.55
CA TYR A 262 -9.35 8.14 10.99
C TYR A 262 -10.29 7.00 11.41
N LEU A 263 -10.44 5.97 10.57
CA LEU A 263 -11.37 4.86 10.80
C LEU A 263 -10.94 3.94 11.93
N ALA A 264 -9.64 3.68 12.06
CA ALA A 264 -9.13 2.79 13.09
C ALA A 264 -9.16 3.43 14.49
N GLY A 265 -9.04 4.76 14.58
CA GLY A 265 -9.05 5.50 15.85
C GLY A 265 -8.04 4.94 16.86
N ASP A 266 -8.51 4.65 18.07
CA ASP A 266 -7.67 4.11 19.15
C ASP A 266 -7.14 2.68 18.87
N LYS A 267 -7.68 1.96 17.89
CA LYS A 267 -7.23 0.59 17.57
C LYS A 267 -5.80 0.52 17.00
N LEU A 268 -5.26 1.65 16.51
CA LEU A 268 -3.85 1.75 16.08
C LEU A 268 -2.90 2.10 17.23
N ARG A 269 -3.40 2.40 18.44
CA ARG A 269 -2.53 2.61 19.60
C ARG A 269 -1.99 1.26 20.06
N PRO A 270 -0.68 1.10 20.20
CA PRO A 270 -0.13 -0.12 20.77
C PRO A 270 -0.62 -0.26 22.21
N ALA A 271 -1.14 -1.44 22.58
CA ALA A 271 -1.64 -1.76 23.92
C ALA A 271 -0.62 -1.56 25.07
N SER A 272 0.63 -1.18 24.76
CA SER A 272 1.66 -0.78 25.71
C SER A 272 1.62 0.69 26.12
N SER A 273 0.86 1.57 25.46
CA SER A 273 0.80 3.01 25.82
C SER A 273 -0.03 3.30 27.08
N ASP A 274 -0.98 2.43 27.43
CA ASP A 274 -1.91 2.66 28.56
C ASP A 274 -1.43 2.06 29.89
N ARG A 275 -0.22 1.48 29.95
CA ARG A 275 0.33 0.92 31.20
C ARG A 275 1.18 1.88 32.03
N THR A 276 1.19 3.18 31.71
CA THR A 276 2.07 4.16 32.41
C THR A 276 1.34 5.34 33.05
N SER A 277 0.03 5.27 33.24
CA SER A 277 -0.71 6.38 33.85
C SER A 277 -1.93 5.91 34.64
N GLU A 278 -1.72 4.98 35.57
CA GLU A 278 -2.64 4.71 36.70
C GLU A 278 -1.93 3.88 37.79
N ALA A 279 -0.82 4.42 38.30
CA ALA A 279 -0.18 3.93 39.52
C ALA A 279 0.56 5.08 40.21
N ASP A 280 -0.14 6.16 40.52
CA ASP A 280 0.31 7.11 41.54
C ASP A 280 -0.91 7.73 42.21
N GLY A 281 -1.14 7.31 43.45
CA GLY A 281 -2.08 8.00 44.34
C GLY A 281 -3.04 7.11 45.10
N GLU A 282 -2.56 6.11 45.85
CA GLU A 282 -3.33 5.68 47.02
C GLU A 282 -2.42 5.39 48.21
N ALA A 283 -2.38 6.40 49.09
CA ALA A 283 -1.77 6.36 50.40
C ALA A 283 -2.49 5.31 51.26
N SER A 284 -1.76 4.29 51.71
CA SER A 284 -2.20 3.44 52.83
C SER A 284 -1.32 3.72 54.04
N SER A 285 -1.92 4.43 55.00
CA SER A 285 -1.39 4.66 56.33
C SER A 285 -1.50 3.40 57.18
N ALA A 286 -0.37 2.89 57.66
CA ALA A 286 -0.30 1.92 58.75
C ALA A 286 0.51 2.51 59.94
N PRO A 287 0.09 2.32 61.19
CA PRO A 287 0.73 2.94 62.35
C PRO A 287 1.88 2.10 62.92
N GLY A 288 3.02 2.76 63.10
CA GLY A 288 3.92 2.73 64.26
C GLY A 288 4.60 1.42 64.69
N THR A 289 5.94 1.39 64.64
CA THR A 289 6.77 1.09 65.84
C THR A 289 8.23 1.54 65.71
N ALA A 290 8.73 2.13 66.80
CA ALA A 290 10.13 2.21 67.28
C ALA A 290 11.19 3.02 66.50
N ALA A 291 11.56 4.15 67.11
CA ALA A 291 12.68 5.01 66.77
C ALA A 291 14.03 4.45 67.26
N ALA A 292 15.09 4.73 66.49
CA ALA A 292 16.49 4.77 66.94
C ALA A 292 17.05 6.18 66.66
N PRO A 293 17.89 6.76 67.55
CA PRO A 293 18.11 8.21 67.60
C PRO A 293 19.29 8.66 66.75
N GLY A 294 19.17 9.87 66.19
CA GLY A 294 20.31 10.68 65.77
C GLY A 294 20.39 10.96 64.28
N GLN A 295 19.53 11.86 63.77
CA GLN A 295 19.90 12.76 62.67
C GLN A 295 18.92 13.93 62.57
N VAL A 296 19.46 15.12 62.82
CA VAL A 296 18.80 16.43 62.70
C VAL A 296 18.36 16.64 61.25
N ARG A 297 17.09 17.00 61.03
CA ARG A 297 16.44 17.00 59.71
C ARG A 297 15.90 18.36 59.23
N SER A 298 16.33 19.48 59.79
CA SER A 298 16.05 20.78 59.14
C SER A 298 16.97 21.91 59.61
N ARG A 299 16.97 22.99 58.82
CA ARG A 299 17.75 24.22 59.00
C ARG A 299 17.32 25.10 60.20
N ASP A 300 16.23 24.76 60.88
CA ASP A 300 15.69 25.56 61.99
C ASP A 300 16.21 25.16 63.39
N ASP A 301 17.07 24.14 63.50
CA ASP A 301 17.69 23.72 64.77
C ASP A 301 19.07 24.39 65.07
N ALA A 302 19.49 25.38 64.27
CA ALA A 302 20.82 26.00 64.41
C ALA A 302 20.90 27.19 65.41
N PHE A 303 19.85 27.48 66.19
CA PHE A 303 19.82 28.65 67.09
C PHE A 303 19.33 28.37 68.52
N ARG A 304 19.68 27.22 69.10
CA ARG A 304 19.62 27.04 70.56
C ARG A 304 20.80 26.20 71.08
N VAL A 305 21.77 26.94 71.64
CA VAL A 305 22.86 26.54 72.56
C VAL A 305 23.98 25.69 71.98
#